data_AF-A0A6N9Q1C7-F1
#
_entry.id   AF-A0A6N9Q1C7-F1
#
_cell.length_a   1.000
_cell.length_b   1.000
_cell.length_c   1.000
_cell.angle_alpha   90.00
_cell.angle_beta   90.00
_cell.angle_gamma   90.00
#
_symmetry.space_group_name_H-M   'P 1'
#
loop_
_entity.id
_entity.type
_entity.pdbx_description
1 polymer ?
#
loop_
_entity_poly.entity_id
_entity_poly.type
_entity_poly.pdbx_seq_one_letter_code
_entity_poly.pdbx_strand_id
1 'polypeptide(L)'
;MKLKLPNGEKIKLNTSFEYKERLEAVNNILLDWEDYFYKTWDQKKTSVCLEILSNYLCMVKDKGEDKNIEDKYILSNYKMKKLKRGDKRMTNFTDLKSYHKKLLGIAEEDVT
;
A
#
# COMPACT_ATOMS: atom_id res chain seq x y z
N MET A 1 -8.53 -7.72 5.10
CA MET A 1 -8.98 -6.36 4.73
C MET A 1 -10.41 -6.15 5.21
N LYS A 2 -10.92 -4.92 5.35
CA LYS A 2 -12.33 -4.67 5.74
C LYS A 2 -13.04 -3.92 4.61
N LEU A 3 -14.20 -4.39 4.20
CA LEU A 3 -15.07 -3.75 3.22
C LEU A 3 -16.35 -3.28 3.92
N LYS A 4 -16.82 -2.09 3.60
CA LYS A 4 -18.14 -1.62 4.02
C LYS A 4 -19.09 -1.73 2.84
N LEU A 5 -20.13 -2.54 2.99
CA LEU A 5 -21.15 -2.77 1.97
C LEU A 5 -22.12 -1.57 1.86
N PRO A 6 -22.90 -1.48 0.78
CA PRO A 6 -23.89 -0.43 0.58
C PRO A 6 -24.94 -0.30 1.71
N ASN A 7 -25.35 -1.41 2.31
CA ASN A 7 -26.24 -1.45 3.49
C ASN A 7 -25.57 -0.94 4.78
N GLY A 8 -24.27 -0.62 4.74
CA GLY A 8 -23.49 -0.16 5.88
C GLY A 8 -22.83 -1.29 6.70
N GLU A 9 -23.10 -2.55 6.36
CA GLU A 9 -22.49 -3.72 6.97
C GLU A 9 -20.98 -3.75 6.69
N LYS A 10 -20.21 -4.31 7.62
CA LYS A 10 -18.76 -4.43 7.49
C LYS A 10 -18.37 -5.89 7.40
N ILE A 11 -17.89 -6.29 6.23
CA ILE A 11 -17.37 -7.65 6.01
C ILE A 11 -15.84 -7.66 6.12
N LYS A 12 -15.30 -8.75 6.67
CA LYS A 12 -13.84 -8.97 6.74
C LYS A 12 -13.43 -9.87 5.58
N LEU A 13 -12.71 -9.30 4.62
CA LEU A 13 -12.15 -10.02 3.49
C LEU A 13 -10.91 -10.81 3.94
N ASN A 14 -10.91 -12.12 3.67
CA ASN A 14 -9.84 -13.03 4.06
C ASN A 14 -8.65 -12.95 3.11
N THR A 15 -7.59 -12.29 3.55
CA THR A 15 -6.36 -12.13 2.77
C THR A 15 -5.56 -13.41 2.61
N SER A 16 -5.89 -14.45 3.39
CA SER A 16 -5.27 -15.78 3.29
C SER A 16 -5.89 -16.63 2.18
N PHE A 17 -6.80 -16.12 1.37
CA PHE A 17 -7.37 -16.83 0.22
C PHE A 17 -6.52 -16.69 -1.05
N GLU A 18 -6.46 -17.75 -1.86
CA GLU A 18 -5.81 -17.70 -3.18
C GLU A 18 -6.55 -16.78 -4.14
N TYR A 19 -5.91 -16.39 -5.24
CA TYR A 19 -6.53 -15.47 -6.19
C TYR A 19 -7.90 -15.94 -6.68
N LYS A 20 -8.04 -17.24 -7.00
CA LYS A 20 -9.30 -17.82 -7.48
C LYS A 20 -10.43 -17.69 -6.46
N GLU A 21 -10.17 -18.00 -5.20
CA GLU A 21 -11.14 -17.88 -4.10
C GLU A 21 -11.51 -16.41 -3.82
N ARG A 22 -10.54 -15.51 -3.95
CA ARG A 22 -10.78 -14.06 -3.81
C ARG A 22 -11.64 -13.53 -4.96
N LEU A 23 -11.37 -13.98 -6.18
CA LEU A 23 -12.15 -13.62 -7.37
C LEU A 23 -13.60 -14.07 -7.21
N GLU A 24 -13.82 -15.30 -6.76
CA GLU A 24 -15.17 -15.81 -6.47
C GLU A 24 -15.89 -14.97 -5.41
N ALA A 25 -15.23 -14.66 -4.30
CA ALA A 25 -15.80 -13.80 -3.27
C ALA A 25 -16.16 -12.39 -3.77
N VAL A 26 -15.30 -11.79 -4.61
CA VAL A 26 -15.58 -10.47 -5.21
C VAL A 26 -16.74 -10.54 -6.19
N ASN A 27 -16.79 -11.57 -7.05
CA ASN A 27 -17.87 -11.74 -8.00
C ASN A 27 -19.22 -11.90 -7.29
N ASN A 28 -19.27 -12.67 -6.21
CA ASN A 28 -20.50 -12.80 -5.41
C ASN A 28 -20.97 -11.46 -4.85
N ILE A 29 -20.04 -10.66 -4.29
CA ILE A 29 -20.36 -9.30 -3.81
C ILE A 29 -20.84 -8.39 -4.95
N LEU A 30 -20.22 -8.47 -6.12
CA LEU A 30 -20.62 -7.65 -7.27
C LEU A 30 -22.01 -8.03 -7.78
N LEU A 31 -22.33 -9.32 -7.82
CA LEU A 31 -23.66 -9.81 -8.21
C LEU A 31 -24.74 -9.40 -7.20
N ASP A 32 -24.48 -9.58 -5.90
CA ASP A 32 -25.44 -9.25 -4.83
C ASP A 32 -25.81 -7.76 -4.81
N TRP A 33 -24.91 -6.90 -5.29
CA TRP A 33 -25.04 -5.44 -5.23
C TRP A 33 -25.02 -4.76 -6.60
N GLU A 34 -25.18 -5.51 -7.69
CA GLU A 34 -25.05 -5.04 -9.07
C GLU A 34 -25.94 -3.81 -9.33
N ASP A 35 -27.24 -3.93 -9.01
CA ASP A 35 -28.22 -2.86 -9.16
C ASP A 35 -27.84 -1.58 -8.39
N TYR A 36 -27.28 -1.74 -7.18
CA TYR A 36 -26.84 -0.61 -6.38
C TYR A 36 -25.66 0.08 -7.04
N PHE A 37 -24.66 -0.68 -7.48
CA PHE A 37 -23.46 -0.13 -8.10
C PHE A 37 -23.76 0.56 -9.42
N TYR A 38 -24.65 0.01 -10.25
CA TYR A 38 -25.09 0.68 -11.48
C TYR A 38 -25.77 2.03 -11.21
N LYS A 39 -26.66 2.09 -10.21
CA LYS A 39 -27.40 3.32 -9.86
C LYS A 39 -26.56 4.39 -9.17
N THR A 40 -25.41 4.00 -8.60
CA THR A 40 -24.60 4.88 -7.74
C THR A 40 -23.13 4.94 -8.16
N TRP A 41 -22.82 4.58 -9.41
CA TRP A 41 -21.46 4.51 -9.95
C TRP A 41 -20.69 5.82 -9.81
N ASP A 42 -21.39 6.95 -9.93
CA ASP A 42 -20.86 8.30 -9.79
C ASP A 42 -20.56 8.71 -8.34
N GLN A 43 -21.09 7.96 -7.36
CA GLN A 43 -20.90 8.28 -5.95
C GLN A 43 -19.52 7.84 -5.47
N LYS A 44 -18.88 8.73 -4.70
CA LYS A 44 -17.59 8.45 -4.04
C LYS A 44 -17.61 7.17 -3.20
N LYS A 45 -18.74 6.84 -2.57
CA LYS A 45 -18.88 5.61 -1.75
C LYS A 45 -18.72 4.35 -2.60
N THR A 46 -19.32 4.33 -3.79
CA THR A 46 -19.24 3.21 -4.73
C THR A 46 -17.84 3.08 -5.30
N SER A 47 -17.23 4.20 -5.71
CA SER A 47 -15.83 4.22 -6.14
C SER A 47 -14.89 3.64 -5.09
N VAL A 48 -15.00 4.07 -3.82
CA VAL A 48 -14.19 3.54 -2.71
C VAL A 48 -14.46 2.04 -2.48
N CYS A 49 -15.71 1.60 -2.58
CA CYS A 49 -16.06 0.18 -2.44
C CYS A 49 -15.36 -0.68 -3.51
N LEU A 50 -15.48 -0.27 -4.78
CA LEU A 50 -14.87 -0.96 -5.92
C LEU A 50 -13.33 -0.91 -5.87
N GLU A 51 -12.75 0.19 -5.40
CA GLU A 51 -11.31 0.31 -5.18
C GLU A 51 -10.80 -0.68 -4.12
N ILE A 52 -11.54 -0.86 -3.02
CA ILE A 52 -11.22 -1.87 -2.00
C ILE A 52 -11.32 -3.28 -2.61
N LEU A 53 -12.36 -3.58 -3.40
CA LEU A 53 -12.50 -4.87 -4.07
C LEU A 53 -11.36 -5.13 -5.07
N SER A 54 -10.97 -4.14 -5.86
CA SER A 54 -9.84 -4.21 -6.79
C SER A 54 -8.52 -4.48 -6.04
N ASN A 55 -8.26 -3.72 -4.97
CA ASN A 55 -7.08 -3.93 -4.12
C ASN A 55 -7.05 -5.34 -3.52
N TYR A 56 -8.20 -5.91 -3.19
CA TYR A 56 -8.28 -7.26 -2.63
C TYR A 56 -7.86 -8.33 -3.65
N LEU A 57 -8.20 -8.15 -4.93
CA LEU A 57 -7.78 -9.03 -6.02
C LEU A 57 -6.29 -8.86 -6.34
N CYS A 58 -5.83 -7.60 -6.41
CA CYS A 58 -4.45 -7.26 -6.73
C CYS A 58 -3.46 -7.49 -5.59
N MET A 59 -3.92 -7.85 -4.38
CA MET A 59 -3.02 -8.30 -3.32
C MET A 59 -2.24 -9.53 -3.81
N VAL A 60 -0.98 -9.35 -4.19
CA VAL A 60 -0.08 -10.47 -4.46
C VAL A 60 0.11 -11.18 -3.12
N LYS A 61 -0.30 -12.46 -3.04
CA LYS A 61 0.22 -13.31 -1.98
C LYS A 61 1.67 -13.53 -2.35
N ASP A 62 2.58 -13.04 -1.51
CA ASP A 62 4.00 -13.37 -1.56
C ASP A 62 4.15 -14.89 -1.30
N LYS A 63 3.81 -15.72 -2.28
CA LYS A 63 4.16 -17.14 -2.35
C LYS A 63 5.43 -17.21 -3.20
N GLY A 64 6.54 -16.86 -2.57
CA GLY A 64 7.88 -17.03 -3.14
C GLY A 64 8.32 -15.94 -4.10
N GLU A 65 9.47 -15.33 -3.77
CA GLU A 65 10.40 -14.67 -4.69
C GLU A 65 9.96 -13.35 -5.35
N ASP A 66 10.45 -12.25 -4.76
CA ASP A 66 11.21 -11.23 -5.49
C ASP A 66 10.65 -10.68 -6.80
N LYS A 67 9.44 -10.09 -6.77
CA LYS A 67 9.00 -9.24 -7.89
C LYS A 67 8.56 -7.82 -7.56
N ASN A 68 8.56 -7.39 -6.31
CA ASN A 68 8.30 -5.98 -5.97
C ASN A 68 9.07 -5.50 -4.73
N ILE A 69 10.26 -6.06 -4.46
CA ILE A 69 11.15 -5.47 -3.45
C ILE A 69 11.67 -4.12 -3.97
N GLU A 70 12.00 -4.01 -5.25
CA GLU A 70 12.48 -2.74 -5.84
C GLU A 70 11.42 -1.63 -5.79
N ASP A 71 10.14 -1.93 -6.08
CA ASP A 71 9.07 -0.92 -6.02
C ASP A 71 8.66 -0.53 -4.59
N LYS A 72 8.90 -1.41 -3.59
CA LYS A 72 8.67 -1.08 -2.17
C LYS A 72 9.72 -0.12 -1.60
N TYR A 73 10.90 -0.02 -2.23
CA TYR A 73 11.96 0.92 -1.87
C TYR A 73 11.80 2.31 -2.50
N ILE A 74 10.77 2.52 -3.32
CA ILE A 74 10.46 3.87 -3.82
C ILE A 74 9.86 4.66 -2.66
N LEU A 75 10.71 5.43 -1.98
CA LEU A 75 10.33 6.49 -1.04
C LEU A 75 9.00 7.10 -1.48
N SER A 76 7.99 7.08 -0.60
CA SER A 76 6.66 7.60 -0.94
C SER A 76 6.78 8.96 -1.61
N ASN A 77 5.90 9.26 -2.58
CA ASN A 77 5.96 10.52 -3.35
C ASN A 77 6.09 11.76 -2.45
N TYR A 78 5.54 11.71 -1.24
CA TYR A 78 5.72 12.71 -0.20
C TYR A 78 7.16 12.83 0.32
N LYS A 79 7.79 11.70 0.70
CA LYS A 79 9.20 11.66 1.11
C LYS A 79 10.13 12.08 -0.03
N MET A 80 9.86 11.65 -1.26
CA MET A 80 10.63 12.05 -2.44
C MET A 80 10.53 13.57 -2.70
N LYS A 81 9.33 14.16 -2.56
CA LYS A 81 9.14 15.63 -2.65
C LYS A 81 9.91 16.39 -1.56
N LYS A 82 9.97 15.86 -0.34
CA LYS A 82 10.74 16.47 0.75
C LYS A 82 12.25 16.39 0.54
N LEU A 83 12.75 15.25 0.06
CA LEU A 83 14.14 15.07 -0.34
C LEU A 83 14.53 16.06 -1.45
N LYS A 84 13.72 16.19 -2.51
CA LYS A 84 13.96 17.18 -3.58
C LYS A 84 13.96 18.63 -3.10
N ARG A 85 13.26 18.94 -2.00
CA ARG A 85 13.23 20.27 -1.36
C ARG A 85 14.41 20.51 -0.40
N GLY A 86 15.28 19.52 -0.20
CA GLY A 86 16.42 19.63 0.71
C GLY A 86 16.03 19.62 2.20
N ASP A 87 14.93 18.96 2.57
CA ASP A 87 14.53 18.84 3.98
C ASP A 87 15.57 18.02 4.77
N LYS A 88 16.40 18.72 5.56
CA LYS A 88 17.50 18.15 6.35
C LYS A 88 17.06 17.14 7.41
N ARG A 89 15.76 17.05 7.70
CA ARG A 89 15.19 16.03 8.61
C ARG A 89 14.96 14.67 7.94
N MET A 90 15.12 14.60 6.62
CA MET A 90 14.87 13.40 5.81
C MET A 90 16.13 12.91 5.08
N THR A 91 17.31 13.46 5.39
CA THR A 91 18.58 12.84 4.99
C THR A 91 18.65 11.44 5.59
N ASN A 92 18.80 10.42 4.74
CA ASN A 92 18.65 8.98 5.06
C ASN A 92 19.55 8.44 6.18
N PHE A 93 20.36 9.27 6.82
CA PHE A 93 21.42 8.87 7.73
C PHE A 93 21.51 9.74 8.99
N THR A 94 20.55 10.65 9.26
CA THR A 94 20.57 11.49 10.48
C THR A 94 20.53 10.67 11.75
N ASP A 95 19.80 9.56 11.75
CA ASP A 95 19.61 8.70 12.92
C ASP A 95 20.69 7.61 13.06
N LEU A 96 21.66 7.56 12.14
CA LEU A 96 22.77 6.63 12.27
C LEU A 96 23.70 7.02 13.42
N LYS A 97 24.13 6.01 14.17
CA LYS A 97 25.19 6.14 15.18
C LYS A 97 26.48 6.60 14.50
N SER A 98 27.27 7.41 15.22
CA SER A 98 28.51 8.03 14.71
C SER A 98 29.44 7.04 14.00
N TYR A 99 29.63 5.85 14.57
CA TYR A 99 30.42 4.78 13.95
C TYR A 99 30.01 4.43 12.51
N HIS A 100 28.69 4.28 12.26
CA HIS A 100 28.20 3.92 10.93
C HIS A 100 28.27 5.10 9.96
N LYS A 101 28.19 6.34 10.46
CA LYS A 101 28.39 7.55 9.64
C LYS A 101 29.85 7.66 9.17
N LYS A 102 30.82 7.33 10.03
CA LYS A 102 32.24 7.26 9.68
C LYS A 102 32.51 6.18 8.61
N LEU A 103 31.95 4.98 8.80
CA LEU A 103 32.12 3.85 7.89
C LEU A 103 31.57 4.12 6.48
N LEU A 104 30.57 5.00 6.37
CA LEU A 104 29.97 5.44 5.11
C LEU A 104 30.63 6.71 4.53
N GLY A 105 31.68 7.26 5.17
CA GLY A 105 32.36 8.48 4.73
C GLY A 105 31.50 9.75 4.84
N ILE A 106 30.45 9.74 5.67
CA ILE A 106 29.51 10.86 5.84
C ILE A 106 30.03 11.87 6.87
N ALA A 107 30.88 11.43 7.80
CA ALA A 107 31.53 12.28 8.80
C ALA A 107 33.04 12.02 8.78
N GLU A 108 33.83 13.09 8.82
CA GLU A 108 35.30 13.01 8.88
C GLU A 108 35.76 12.46 10.24
N GLU A 109 36.89 11.75 10.24
CA GLU A 109 37.58 11.41 11.48
C GLU A 109 38.12 12.70 12.09
N ASP A 110 37.80 12.96 13.36
CA ASP A 110 38.50 14.01 14.10
C ASP A 110 39.99 13.62 14.15
N VAL A 111 40.79 14.25 13.30
CA VAL A 111 42.24 14.16 13.32
C VAL A 111 42.71 14.93 14.56
N THR A 112 42.92 14.22 15.66
CA THR A 112 43.74 14.70 16.79
C THR A 112 45.21 14.42 16.54
#